data_AF-A0A1W1XB96-F1
#
_entry.id   AF-A0A1W1XB96-F1
#
_cell.length_a   1.000
_cell.length_b   1.000
_cell.length_c   1.000
_cell.angle_alpha   90.00
_cell.angle_beta   90.00
_cell.angle_gamma   90.00
#
_symmetry.space_group_name_H-M   'P 1'
#
loop_
_entity.id
_entity.type
_entity.pdbx_description
1 polymer ?
#
loop_
_entity_poly.entity_id
_entity_poly.type
_entity_poly.pdbx_seq_one_letter_code
_entity_poly.pdbx_strand_id
1 'polypeptide(L)' 'MKIVCSDCRYVGEAVEMKKGSRKKEIALWCCLFLPGLFYTLWRQSTDGKYLACPQCTGTRFRTLKRREWKEFERKGSLPT' A
#
# COMPACT_ATOMS: atom_id res chain seq x y z
N MET A 1 2.44 9.47 -2.00
CA MET A 1 1.24 10.13 -1.40
C MET A 1 1.50 10.36 0.07
N LYS A 2 1.23 11.56 0.61
CA LYS A 2 1.47 11.88 2.03
C LYS A 2 0.29 11.46 2.90
N ILE A 3 0.56 10.68 3.95
CA ILE A 3 -0.45 10.11 4.84
C ILE A 3 -0.08 10.31 6.31
N VAL A 4 -1.10 10.31 7.15
CA VAL A 4 -0.98 10.16 8.61
C VAL A 4 -1.71 8.89 9.03
N CYS A 5 -0.99 7.97 9.66
CA CYS A 5 -1.58 6.76 10.20
C CYS A 5 -2.24 7.06 11.55
N SER A 6 -3.49 6.65 11.72
CA SER A 6 -4.21 6.84 12.99
C SER A 6 -3.78 5.85 14.07
N ASP A 7 -3.15 4.75 13.67
CA ASP A 7 -2.78 3.63 14.55
C ASP A 7 -1.41 3.88 15.20
N CYS A 8 -0.39 4.08 14.37
CA CYS A 8 1.01 4.26 14.82
C CYS A 8 1.49 5.72 14.81
N ARG A 9 0.63 6.70 14.47
CA ARG A 9 1.01 8.13 14.29
C ARG A 9 2.15 8.39 13.30
N TYR A 10 2.44 7.43 12.41
CA TYR A 10 3.38 7.65 11.31
C TYR A 10 2.89 8.75 10.37
N VAL A 11 3.71 9.78 10.15
CA VAL A 11 3.46 10.89 9.22
C VAL A 11 4.50 10.80 8.11
N GLY A 12 4.10 10.46 6.90
CA GLY A 12 5.07 10.24 5.85
C GLY A 12 4.45 9.82 4.53
N GLU A 13 5.22 9.11 3.73
CA GLU A 13 4.75 8.59 2.46
C GLU A 13 4.08 7.21 2.65
N ALA A 14 2.92 7.05 2.03
CA ALA A 14 2.27 5.75 1.95
C ALA A 14 3.06 4.83 1.03
N VAL A 15 3.18 3.56 1.43
CA VAL A 15 3.79 2.53 0.60
C VAL A 15 2.71 1.70 -0.09
N GLU A 16 2.94 1.36 -1.36
CA GLU A 16 2.08 0.47 -2.11
C GLU A 16 2.40 -0.99 -1.72
N MET A 17 1.49 -1.63 -1.01
CA MET A 17 1.54 -3.06 -0.69
C MET A 17 0.73 -3.85 -1.72
N LYS A 18 1.23 -5.02 -2.12
CA LYS A 18 0.53 -5.91 -3.06
C LYS A 18 -0.35 -6.89 -2.30
N LYS A 19 -1.62 -7.01 -2.68
CA LYS A 19 -2.54 -8.01 -2.15
C LYS A 19 -2.28 -9.35 -2.84
N GLY A 20 -2.15 -10.42 -2.07
CA GLY A 20 -2.11 -11.80 -2.58
C GLY A 20 -0.75 -12.50 -2.56
N SER A 21 -0.80 -13.84 -2.46
CA SER A 21 0.36 -14.73 -2.34
C SER A 21 0.79 -15.30 -3.70
N ARG A 22 2.11 -15.29 -3.98
CA ARG A 22 2.70 -15.90 -5.19
C ARG A 22 2.34 -17.38 -5.38
N LYS A 23 2.02 -18.09 -4.28
CA LYS A 23 1.62 -19.50 -4.30
C LYS A 23 0.37 -19.75 -5.16
N LYS A 24 -0.60 -18.83 -5.19
CA LYS A 24 -1.84 -19.02 -5.96
C LYS A 24 -1.60 -18.86 -7.46
N GLU A 25 -0.71 -17.95 -7.87
CA GLU A 25 -0.30 -17.84 -9.28
C GLU A 25 0.35 -19.12 -9.75
N ILE A 26 1.31 -19.66 -9.00
CA ILE A 26 2.03 -20.87 -9.37
C ILE A 26 1.07 -22.06 -9.48
N ALA A 27 0.15 -22.23 -8.53
CA ALA A 27 -0.85 -23.29 -8.60
C ALA A 27 -1.78 -23.18 -9.82
N LEU A 28 -2.24 -21.96 -10.16
CA LEU A 28 -3.05 -21.74 -11.37
C LEU A 28 -2.25 -22.05 -12.64
N TRP A 29 -0.99 -21.61 -12.74
CA TRP A 29 -0.12 -21.91 -13.89
C TRP A 29 0.15 -23.40 -14.06
N CYS A 30 0.25 -24.17 -12.97
CA CYS A 30 0.43 -25.62 -13.04
C CYS A 30 -0.82 -26.39 -13.47
N CYS A 31 -2.03 -25.90 -13.18
CA CYS A 31 -3.27 -26.59 -13.52
C CYS A 31 -3.87 -26.12 -14.85
N LEU A 32 -3.83 -24.82 -15.16
CA LEU A 32 -4.50 -24.21 -16.32
C LEU A 32 -3.83 -22.88 -16.70
N PHE A 33 -3.32 -22.78 -17.94
CA PHE A 33 -2.57 -21.60 -18.41
C PHE A 33 -3.42 -20.31 -18.46
N LEU A 34 -4.68 -20.42 -18.87
CA LEU A 34 -5.64 -19.31 -19.01
C LEU A 34 -5.94 -18.56 -17.70
N PRO A 35 -6.35 -19.22 -16.59
CA PRO A 35 -6.57 -18.53 -15.32
C PRO A 35 -5.26 -18.00 -14.73
N GLY A 36 -4.13 -18.67 -14.96
CA GLY A 36 -2.80 -18.16 -14.57
C GLY A 36 -2.50 -16.79 -15.18
N LEU A 37 -2.83 -16.60 -16.46
CA LEU A 37 -2.65 -15.33 -17.18
C LEU A 37 -3.61 -14.23 -16.71
N PHE A 38 -4.88 -14.57 -16.48
CA PHE A 38 -5.86 -13.61 -15.95
C PHE A 38 -5.50 -13.13 -14.55
N TYR A 39 -5.03 -14.03 -13.69
CA TYR A 39 -4.66 -13.69 -12.32
C TYR A 39 -3.39 -12.84 -12.26
N THR A 40 -2.40 -13.07 -13.13
CA THR A 40 -1.21 -12.20 -13.21
C THR A 40 -1.55 -10.80 -13.71
N LEU A 41 -2.45 -10.68 -14.69
CA LEU A 41 -2.95 -9.39 -15.17
C LEU A 41 -3.75 -8.65 -14.08
N TRP A 42 -4.64 -9.34 -13.36
CA TRP A 42 -5.37 -8.74 -12.24
C TRP A 42 -4.43 -8.28 -11.12
N ARG A 43 -3.36 -9.05 -10.83
CA ARG A 43 -2.36 -8.68 -9.82
C ARG A 43 -1.51 -7.48 -10.22
N GLN A 44 -1.22 -7.34 -11.51
CA GLN A 44 -0.51 -6.18 -12.06
C GLN A 44 -1.41 -4.94 -12.12
N SER A 45 -2.72 -5.14 -12.23
CA SER A 45 -3.72 -4.07 -12.26
C SER A 45 -3.80 -3.34 -10.92
N THR A 46 -4.26 -2.09 -10.96
CA THR A 46 -4.38 -1.18 -9.81
C THR A 46 -5.14 -1.80 -8.62
N ASP A 47 -6.07 -2.71 -8.89
CA ASP A 47 -6.87 -3.44 -7.89
C ASP A 47 -6.04 -4.38 -6.99
N GLY A 48 -4.90 -4.87 -7.49
CA GLY A 48 -3.97 -5.72 -6.74
C GLY A 48 -3.03 -4.96 -5.80
N LYS A 49 -3.00 -3.62 -5.87
CA LYS A 49 -2.17 -2.77 -5.02
C LYS A 49 -3.06 -2.00 -4.05
N TYR A 50 -2.68 -2.00 -2.78
CA TYR A 50 -3.33 -1.18 -1.77
C TYR A 50 -2.28 -0.34 -1.08
N LEU A 51 -2.64 0.91 -0.80
CA LEU A 51 -1.82 1.79 0.02
C LEU A 51 -1.91 1.29 1.47
N ALA A 52 -0.77 1.17 2.14
CA ALA A 52 -0.68 0.83 3.54
C ALA A 52 0.34 1.71 4.25
N CYS A 53 0.21 1.82 5.56
CA CYS A 53 1.25 2.44 6.37
C CYS A 53 2.52 1.55 6.39
N PRO A 54 3.74 2.09 6.17
CA PRO A 54 4.96 1.28 6.20
C PRO A 54 5.31 0.73 7.58
N GLN A 55 4.83 1.36 8.65
CA GLN A 55 5.20 1.01 10.02
C GLN A 55 4.29 -0.07 10.61
N CYS A 56 2.97 0.07 10.49
CA CYS A 56 2.01 -0.88 11.06
C CYS A 56 1.28 -1.72 10.01
N THR A 57 1.51 -1.49 8.71
CA THR A 57 0.75 -2.12 7.61
C THR A 57 -0.77 -1.85 7.68
N GLY A 58 -1.19 -0.93 8.54
CA GLY A 58 -2.59 -0.57 8.72
C GLY A 58 -3.14 0.11 7.48
N THR A 59 -4.38 -0.26 7.14
CA THR A 59 -5.15 0.36 6.04
C THR A 59 -5.88 1.64 6.49
N ARG A 60 -5.84 1.93 7.80
CA ARG A 60 -6.52 3.08 8.41
C ARG A 60 -5.55 4.26 8.55
N PHE A 61 -5.39 5.00 7.46
CA PHE A 61 -4.62 6.23 7.41
C PHE A 61 -5.41 7.31 6.67
N ARG A 62 -5.18 8.56 7.03
CA ARG A 62 -5.78 9.72 6.36
C ARG A 62 -4.76 10.34 5.43
N THR A 63 -5.20 10.80 4.26
CA THR A 63 -4.36 11.56 3.34
C THR A 63 -4.17 12.99 3.87
N LEU A 64 -2.95 13.52 3.73
CA LEU A 64 -2.60 14.86 4.17
C LEU A 64 -2.68 15.84 3.01
N LYS A 65 -3.34 16.99 3.24
CA LYS A 65 -3.28 18.13 2.33
C LYS A 65 -1.93 18.83 2.45
N ARG A 66 -1.51 19.55 1.40
CA ARG A 66 -0.23 20.28 1.35
C ARG A 66 -0.01 21.21 2.56
N ARG A 67 -1.07 21.86 3.05
CA ARG A 67 -1.01 22.77 4.21
C ARG A 67 -0.69 22.02 5.50
N GLU A 68 -1.35 20.88 5.75
CA GLU A 68 -1.12 20.07 6.95
C GLU A 68 0.30 19.52 6.98
N TRP A 69 0.84 19.09 5.83
CA TRP A 69 2.23 18.64 5.76
C TRP A 69 3.23 19.69 6.26
N LYS A 70 3.10 20.94 5.81
CA LYS A 70 3.98 22.03 6.25
C LYS A 70 3.89 22.27 7.76
N GLU A 71 2.72 22.03 8.35
CA GLU A 71 2.55 22.15 9.80
C GLU A 71 3.29 21.04 10.55
N PHE A 72 3.21 19.79 10.08
CA PHE A 72 3.98 18.67 10.66
C PHE A 72 5.49 18.85 10.52
N GLU A 73 5.93 19.41 9.39
CA GLU A 73 7.33 19.78 9.13
C GLU A 73 7.82 20.85 10.11
N ARG A 74 7.02 21.91 10.33
CA ARG A 74 7.31 22.94 11.34
C ARG A 74 7.36 22.37 12.76
N LYS A 75 6.50 21.39 13.07
CA LYS A 75 6.45 20.71 14.38
C LYS A 75 7.56 19.67 14.57
N GLY A 76 8.39 19.39 13.56
CA GLY A 76 9.47 18.40 13.67
C GLY A 76 8.97 16.96 13.88
N SER A 77 7.76 16.66 13.41
CA SER A 77 7.07 15.38 13.65
C SER A 77 7.17 14.40 12.47
N LEU A 78 8.02 14.72 11.51
CA LEU A 78 8.36 13.84 10.41
C LEU A 78 9.38 12.80 10.89
N PRO A 79 9.29 11.54 10.45
CA PRO A 79 10.35 10.57 10.67
C PRO A 79 11.62 11.11 10.00
N THR A 80 12.65 11.35 10.81
CA THR A 80 13.97 11.81 10.38
C THR A 80 14.66 10.78 9.52
#